data_AF-A0A0D0FQ41-F1
#
_entry.id   AF-A0A0D0FQ41-F1
#
_cell.length_a   1.000
_cell.length_b   1.000
_cell.length_c   1.000
_cell.angle_alpha   90.00
_cell.angle_beta   90.00
_cell.angle_gamma   90.00
#
_symmetry.space_group_name_H-M   'P 1'
#
loop_
_entity.id
_entity.type
_entity.pdbx_description
1 polymer ?
#
loop_
_entity_poly.entity_id
_entity_poly.type
_entity_poly.pdbx_seq_one_letter_code
_entity_poly.pdbx_strand_id
1 'polypeptide(L)' 'METRFADFDMLGHVNNAIYFTYIEVARTKYWNNAISWNWRETGIVIAQASMEFINPVLIEDK' A
#
# COMPACT_ATOMS: atom_id res chain seq x y z
N MET A 1 5.76 4.04 7.04
CA MET A 1 5.22 4.78 5.86
C MET A 1 4.60 6.03 6.44
N GLU A 2 4.73 7.17 5.77
CA GLU A 2 4.13 8.41 6.26
C GLU A 2 2.85 8.66 5.47
N THR A 3 1.73 8.81 6.16
CA THR A 3 0.43 9.14 5.57
C THR A 3 0.43 10.58 5.09
N ARG A 4 -0.16 10.84 3.94
CA ARG A 4 -0.26 12.17 3.32
C ARG A 4 -1.65 12.73 3.52
N PHE A 5 -1.78 14.05 3.53
CA PHE A 5 -3.10 14.70 3.58
C PHE A 5 -4.05 14.19 2.47
N ALA A 6 -3.51 13.90 1.28
CA ALA A 6 -4.27 13.37 0.15
C ALA A 6 -4.79 11.94 0.34
N ASP A 7 -4.29 11.20 1.34
CA ASP A 7 -4.69 9.82 1.60
C ASP A 7 -6.01 9.73 2.39
N PHE A 8 -6.42 10.84 3.02
CA PHE A 8 -7.63 10.93 3.83
C PHE A 8 -8.83 11.39 2.99
N ASP A 9 -9.99 10.78 3.22
CA ASP A 9 -11.24 11.20 2.61
C ASP A 9 -12.02 12.21 3.48
N MET A 10 -13.21 12.60 3.01
CA MET A 10 -14.06 13.58 3.69
C MET A 10 -14.52 13.12 5.09
N LEU A 11 -14.42 11.83 5.41
CA LEU A 11 -14.76 11.29 6.74
C LEU A 11 -13.56 11.36 7.70
N GLY A 12 -12.41 11.87 7.26
CA GLY A 12 -11.24 12.09 8.11
C GLY A 12 -10.38 10.84 8.35
N HIS A 13 -10.69 9.73 7.69
CA HIS A 13 -9.91 8.49 7.74
C HIS A 13 -9.21 8.24 6.40
N VAL A 14 -8.16 7.44 6.42
CA VAL A 14 -7.53 6.96 5.19
C VAL A 14 -8.57 6.24 4.33
N ASN A 15 -8.66 6.62 3.06
CA ASN A 15 -9.60 6.00 2.14
C ASN A 15 -9.24 4.52 1.92
N ASN A 16 -10.24 3.63 1.94
CA ASN A 16 -10.02 2.18 1.81
C ASN A 16 -9.22 1.77 0.56
N ALA A 17 -9.32 2.50 -0.55
CA ALA A 17 -8.56 2.21 -1.76
C ALA A 17 -7.05 2.48 -1.60
N ILE A 18 -6.68 3.44 -0.75
CA ILE A 18 -5.28 3.86 -0.55
C ILE A 18 -4.45 2.79 0.18
N TYR A 19 -5.07 1.94 0.99
CA TYR A 19 -4.36 0.86 1.68
C TYR A 19 -3.65 -0.09 0.70
N PHE A 20 -4.23 -0.35 -0.47
CA PHE A 20 -3.56 -1.16 -1.49
C PHE A 20 -2.31 -0.48 -2.05
N THR A 21 -2.30 0.85 -2.16
CA THR A 21 -1.12 1.62 -2.55
C THR A 21 -0.02 1.51 -1.49
N TYR A 22 -0.35 1.55 -0.20
CA TYR A 22 0.64 1.32 0.86
C TYR A 22 1.27 -0.06 0.74
N ILE A 23 0.45 -1.11 0.58
CA ILE A 23 0.94 -2.47 0.43
C ILE A 23 1.79 -2.62 -0.84
N GLU A 24 1.42 -1.97 -1.94
CA GLU A 24 2.22 -1.97 -3.16
C GLU A 24 3.61 -1.35 -2.95
N VAL A 25 3.68 -0.19 -2.31
CA VAL A 25 4.97 0.46 -1.98
C VAL A 25 5.82 -0.44 -1.10
N ALA A 26 5.22 -1.05 -0.06
CA ALA A 26 5.94 -1.97 0.83
C ALA A 26 6.44 -3.21 0.08
N ARG A 27 5.60 -3.79 -0.77
CA ARG A 27 5.91 -4.98 -1.57
C ARG A 27 7.01 -4.72 -2.60
N THR A 28 6.99 -3.59 -3.29
CA THR A 28 8.07 -3.18 -4.20
C THR A 28 9.40 -3.04 -3.46
N LYS A 29 9.40 -2.42 -2.27
CA LYS A 29 10.60 -2.33 -1.42
C LYS A 29 11.09 -3.71 -0.97
N TYR A 30 10.17 -4.60 -0.59
CA TYR A 30 10.50 -5.96 -0.19
C TYR A 30 11.14 -6.74 -1.34
N TRP A 31 10.55 -6.71 -2.53
CA TRP A 31 11.09 -7.41 -3.69
C TRP A 31 12.47 -6.90 -4.11
N ASN A 32 12.71 -5.59 -4.09
CA ASN A 32 14.05 -5.06 -4.37
C ASN A 32 15.14 -5.62 -3.44
N ASN A 33 14.78 -6.01 -2.21
CA ASN A 33 15.70 -6.62 -1.26
C ASN A 33 15.73 -8.15 -1.35
N ALA A 34 14.60 -8.79 -1.63
CA ALA A 34 14.44 -10.24 -1.58
C ALA A 34 14.87 -10.95 -2.87
N ILE A 35 14.85 -10.26 -4.01
CA ILE A 35 15.12 -10.84 -5.34
C ILE A 35 15.97 -9.89 -6.21
N SER A 36 16.74 -10.46 -7.13
CA SER A 36 17.67 -9.73 -8.01
C SER A 36 17.35 -9.90 -9.50
N TRP A 37 16.07 -10.06 -9.82
CA TRP A 37 15.60 -10.21 -11.21
C TRP A 37 15.76 -8.95 -12.07
N ASN A 38 15.82 -9.16 -13.38
CA ASN A 38 15.66 -8.08 -14.34
C ASN A 38 14.17 -7.78 -14.52
N TRP A 39 13.71 -6.66 -13.94
CA TRP A 39 12.33 -6.19 -14.03
C TRP A 39 11.81 -5.98 -15.46
N ARG A 40 12.69 -5.85 -16.47
CA ARG A 40 12.29 -5.74 -17.88
C ARG A 40 11.95 -7.09 -18.51
N GLU A 41 12.47 -8.18 -17.96
CA GLU A 41 12.32 -9.53 -18.47
C GLU A 41 11.36 -10.36 -17.61
N THR A 42 11.25 -10.04 -16.32
CA THR A 42 10.41 -10.74 -15.37
C THR A 42 9.65 -9.75 -14.51
N GLY A 43 8.33 -9.92 -14.43
CA GLY A 43 7.44 -9.12 -13.60
C GLY A 43 6.51 -9.99 -12.77
N ILE A 44 5.71 -9.34 -11.91
CA ILE A 44 4.67 -10.00 -11.10
C ILE A 44 3.32 -9.42 -11.48
N VAL A 45 2.33 -10.31 -11.59
CA VAL A 45 0.92 -9.96 -11.71
C VAL A 45 0.24 -10.37 -10.41
N ILE A 46 -0.47 -9.44 -9.78
CA ILE A 46 -1.31 -9.75 -8.63
C ILE A 46 -2.64 -10.27 -9.15
N ALA A 47 -2.88 -11.56 -8.98
CA ALA A 47 -4.12 -12.20 -9.43
C ALA A 47 -5.33 -11.82 -8.56
N GLN A 48 -5.10 -11.60 -7.25
CA GLN A 48 -6.13 -11.21 -6.30
C GLN A 48 -5.50 -10.44 -5.13
N ALA A 49 -6.20 -9.43 -4.64
CA ALA A 49 -5.90 -8.78 -3.37
C ALA A 49 -7.22 -8.52 -2.61
N SER A 50 -7.23 -8.79 -1.31
CA SER A 50 -8.37 -8.57 -0.43
C SER A 50 -7.88 -8.06 0.91
N MET A 51 -8.70 -7.23 1.57
CA MET A 51 -8.36 -6.64 2.85
C MET A 51 -9.63 -6.48 3.69
N GLU A 52 -9.52 -6.82 4.97
CA GLU A 52 -10.53 -6.52 5.98
C GLU A 52 -10.05 -5.33 6.82
N PHE A 53 -10.91 -4.33 6.94
CA PHE A 53 -10.59 -3.08 7.65
C PHE A 53 -11.20 -3.15 9.05
N ILE A 54 -10.35 -3.25 10.07
CA ILE A 54 -10.78 -3.45 11.46
C ILE A 54 -10.88 -2.12 12.20
N ASN A 55 -9.84 -1.28 12.11
CA ASN A 55 -9.78 0.05 12.73
C ASN A 55 -9.38 1.07 11.65
N PRO A 56 -9.98 2.27 11.66
CA PRO A 56 -9.56 3.33 10.76
C PRO A 56 -8.21 3.92 11.17
N VAL A 57 -7.47 4.44 10.19
CA VAL A 57 -6.29 5.30 10.43
C VAL A 57 -6.73 6.75 10.29
N LEU A 58 -6.58 7.52 11.36
CA LEU A 58 -6.90 8.93 11.48
C LEU A 58 -5.68 9.81 11.18
N ILE A 59 -5.92 11.09 10.87
CA ILE A 59 -4.86 12.08 10.63
C ILE A 59 -3.90 12.22 11.82
N GLU A 60 -4.40 12.00 13.03
CA GLU A 60 -3.66 12.15 14.29
C GLU A 60 -2.89 10.90 14.73
N ASP A 61 -3.10 9.77 14.05
CA ASP A 61 -2.39 8.53 14.34
C ASP A 61 -0.91 8.61 13.89
N LYS A 62 -0.03 7.94 14.64
CA LYS A 62 1.43 7.89 14.39
C LYS A 62 1.91 6.48 14.06
#